data_AF-A0AAV9PU87-F1
#
_entry.id   AF-A0AAV9PU87-F1
#
_cell.length_a   1.000
_cell.length_b   1.000
_cell.length_c   1.000
_cell.angle_alpha   90.00
_cell.angle_beta   90.00
_cell.angle_gamma   90.00
#
_symmetry.space_group_name_H-M   'P 1'
#
loop_
_entity.id
_entity.type
_entity.pdbx_description
1 polymer ?
#
loop_
_entity_poly.entity_id
_entity_poly.type
_entity_poly.pdbx_seq_one_letter_code
_entity_poly.pdbx_strand_id
1 'polypeptide(L)'
;MTLTVQRILKANENICHGNRSKAIEICYDLLLQPNLNPMLRASVNTCIAIHADIGRHPDKMKWIIEARQILHELKDWATDSKSQEQLAFVEERINGAERIVKKQVEAKEQAENTKSTGTSCG
;
A
#
# COMPACT_ATOMS: atom_id res chain seq x y z
N MET A 1 -8.87 8.87 -21.64
CA MET A 1 -8.40 8.20 -20.41
C MET A 1 -6.89 8.05 -20.51
N THR A 2 -6.11 8.53 -19.54
CA THR A 2 -4.64 8.47 -19.61
C THR A 2 -4.14 7.05 -19.34
N LEU A 3 -3.00 6.68 -19.93
CA LEU A 3 -2.38 5.35 -19.77
C LEU A 3 -2.18 4.96 -18.29
N THR A 4 -1.86 5.92 -17.43
CA THR A 4 -1.71 5.73 -15.97
C THR A 4 -3.00 5.22 -15.32
N VAL A 5 -4.15 5.80 -15.67
CA VAL A 5 -5.45 5.40 -15.10
C VAL A 5 -5.80 3.97 -15.53
N GLN A 6 -5.55 3.61 -16.79
CA GLN A 6 -5.78 2.24 -17.28
C GLN A 6 -4.92 1.22 -16.52
N ARG A 7 -3.66 1.54 -16.24
CA ARG A 7 -2.77 0.67 -15.46
C ARG A 7 -3.26 0.48 -14.02
N ILE A 8 -3.74 1.53 -13.36
CA ILE A 8 -4.32 1.42 -12.01
C ILE A 8 -5.57 0.53 -12.01
N LEU A 9 -6.48 0.73 -12.97
CA LEU A 9 -7.65 -0.13 -13.13
C LEU A 9 -7.25 -1.60 -13.35
N LYS A 10 -6.19 -1.83 -14.15
CA LYS A 10 -5.67 -3.18 -14.39
C LYS A 10 -5.05 -3.81 -13.14
N ALA A 11 -4.37 -3.03 -12.30
CA ALA A 11 -3.87 -3.50 -11.01
C ALA A 11 -5.03 -3.94 -10.10
N ASN A 12 -6.08 -3.13 -10.00
CA ASN A 12 -7.27 -3.46 -9.21
C ASN A 12 -7.99 -4.72 -9.73
N GLU A 13 -8.14 -4.85 -11.05
CA GLU A 13 -8.73 -6.05 -11.66
C GLU A 13 -7.92 -7.31 -11.31
N ASN A 14 -6.59 -7.23 -11.35
CA ASN A 14 -5.73 -8.35 -10.95
C ASN A 14 -5.89 -8.70 -9.47
N ILE A 15 -6.07 -7.71 -8.58
CA ILE A 15 -6.37 -7.95 -7.16
C ILE A 15 -7.69 -8.70 -7.01
N CYS A 16 -8.75 -8.26 -7.69
CA CYS A 16 -10.07 -8.90 -7.64
C CYS A 16 -10.03 -10.35 -8.15
N HIS A 17 -9.19 -10.63 -9.15
CA HIS A 17 -9.00 -11.98 -9.68
C HIS A 17 -7.96 -12.82 -8.91
N GLY A 18 -7.45 -12.33 -7.77
CA GLY A 18 -6.47 -13.05 -6.95
C GLY A 18 -5.03 -13.05 -7.51
N ASN A 19 -4.79 -12.40 -8.65
CA ASN A 19 -3.49 -12.26 -9.31
C ASN A 19 -2.63 -11.16 -8.65
N ARG A 20 -2.40 -11.27 -7.33
CA ARG A 20 -1.75 -10.22 -6.53
C ARG A 20 -0.35 -9.86 -7.04
N SER A 21 0.46 -10.84 -7.43
CA SER A 21 1.82 -10.59 -7.95
C SER A 21 1.82 -9.66 -9.17
N LYS A 22 0.92 -9.89 -10.14
CA LYS A 22 0.78 -9.03 -11.33
C LYS A 22 0.30 -7.62 -10.96
N ALA A 23 -0.61 -7.51 -9.99
CA ALA A 23 -1.05 -6.20 -9.52
C ALA A 23 0.11 -5.42 -8.90
N ILE A 24 0.94 -6.08 -8.09
CA ILE A 24 2.11 -5.48 -7.44
C ILE A 24 3.17 -5.08 -8.47
N GLU A 25 3.42 -5.89 -9.49
CA GLU A 25 4.32 -5.52 -10.61
C GLU A 25 3.86 -4.23 -11.30
N ILE A 26 2.56 -4.13 -11.62
CA ILE A 26 2.00 -2.90 -12.21
C ILE A 26 2.18 -1.70 -11.26
N CYS A 27 1.98 -1.90 -9.96
CA CYS A 27 2.19 -0.85 -8.97
C CYS A 27 3.65 -0.38 -8.92
N TYR A 28 4.62 -1.30 -8.95
CA TYR A 28 6.03 -0.93 -8.99
C TYR A 28 6.38 -0.15 -10.25
N ASP A 29 5.91 -0.58 -11.41
CA ASP A 29 6.13 0.16 -12.66
C ASP A 29 5.54 1.57 -12.64
N LEU A 30 4.40 1.75 -11.96
CA LEU A 30 3.81 3.08 -11.77
C LEU A 30 4.70 3.97 -10.91
N LEU A 31 5.30 3.42 -9.85
CA LEU A 31 6.19 4.18 -8.97
C LEU A 31 7.48 4.65 -9.66
N LEU A 32 7.93 3.95 -10.69
CA LEU A 32 9.08 4.34 -11.53
C LEU A 32 8.80 5.58 -12.38
N GLN A 33 7.54 5.99 -12.56
CA GLN A 33 7.22 7.19 -13.32
C GLN A 33 7.51 8.44 -12.47
N PRO A 34 8.47 9.30 -12.86
CA PRO A 34 8.86 10.45 -12.04
C PRO A 34 7.71 11.45 -11.85
N ASN A 35 6.87 11.60 -12.88
CA ASN A 35 5.75 12.55 -12.90
C ASN A 35 4.42 11.91 -12.46
N LEU A 36 4.46 10.78 -11.74
CA LEU A 36 3.23 10.20 -11.19
C LEU A 36 2.61 11.19 -10.19
N ASN A 37 1.34 11.54 -10.43
CA ASN A 37 0.58 12.41 -9.55
C ASN A 37 0.69 11.94 -8.08
N PRO A 38 0.99 12.82 -7.11
CA PRO A 38 1.26 12.40 -5.73
C PRO A 38 0.10 11.64 -5.07
N MET A 39 -1.17 12.02 -5.31
CA MET A 39 -2.31 11.27 -4.78
C MET A 39 -2.38 9.84 -5.34
N LEU A 40 -2.07 9.67 -6.63
CA LEU A 40 -1.98 8.35 -7.23
C LEU A 40 -0.80 7.57 -6.66
N ARG A 41 0.34 8.22 -6.41
CA ARG A 41 1.50 7.60 -5.75
C ARG A 41 1.16 7.10 -4.35
N ALA A 42 0.50 7.90 -3.52
CA ALA A 42 0.01 7.47 -2.21
C ALA A 42 -0.96 6.26 -2.31
N SER A 43 -1.85 6.27 -3.31
CA SER A 43 -2.76 5.15 -3.56
C SER A 43 -2.03 3.87 -4.02
N VAL A 44 -1.01 4.00 -4.86
CA VAL A 44 -0.16 2.88 -5.29
C VAL A 44 0.64 2.33 -4.11
N ASN A 45 1.21 3.19 -3.27
CA ASN A 45 1.93 2.80 -2.05
C ASN A 45 1.03 1.99 -1.10
N THR A 46 -0.19 2.46 -0.82
CA THR A 46 -1.14 1.71 0.03
C THR A 46 -1.54 0.37 -0.59
N CYS A 47 -1.66 0.30 -1.91
CA CYS A 47 -1.94 -0.95 -2.63
C CYS A 47 -0.80 -1.97 -2.45
N ILE A 48 0.45 -1.55 -2.63
CA ILE A 48 1.64 -2.39 -2.38
C ILE A 48 1.66 -2.83 -0.91
N ALA A 49 1.47 -1.88 0.01
CA ALA A 49 1.44 -2.16 1.44
C ALA A 49 0.38 -3.22 1.79
N ILE A 50 -0.82 -3.19 1.21
CA ILE A 50 -1.84 -4.19 1.56
C ILE A 50 -1.52 -5.56 0.94
N HIS A 51 -1.14 -5.58 -0.33
CA HIS A 51 -1.19 -6.80 -1.15
C HIS A 51 0.14 -7.49 -1.42
N ALA A 52 1.28 -6.82 -1.16
CA ALA A 52 2.59 -7.45 -1.29
C ALA A 52 2.73 -8.64 -0.33
N ASP A 53 3.42 -9.69 -0.73
CA ASP A 53 3.69 -10.80 0.19
C ASP A 53 4.65 -10.36 1.30
N ILE A 54 4.32 -10.65 2.57
CA ILE A 54 5.12 -10.23 3.73
C ILE A 54 6.42 -11.06 3.90
N GLY A 55 6.51 -12.22 3.26
CA GLY A 55 7.75 -12.99 3.18
C GLY A 55 8.74 -12.32 2.23
N ARG A 56 8.27 -11.81 1.10
CA ARG A 56 9.08 -11.12 0.09
C ARG A 56 9.33 -9.65 0.39
N HIS A 57 8.39 -9.00 1.06
CA HIS A 57 8.44 -7.59 1.43
C HIS A 57 8.16 -7.47 2.93
N PRO A 58 9.16 -7.70 3.80
CA PRO A 58 8.97 -7.58 5.25
C PRO A 58 8.65 -6.13 5.66
N ASP A 59 9.21 -5.15 4.95
CA ASP A 59 9.09 -3.73 5.28
C ASP A 59 7.81 -3.09 4.73
N LYS A 60 6.67 -3.78 4.82
CA LYS A 60 5.39 -3.30 4.29
C LYS A 60 4.98 -1.94 4.85
N MET A 61 5.41 -1.64 6.08
CA MET A 61 5.14 -0.38 6.76
C MET A 61 5.85 0.81 6.10
N LYS A 62 6.97 0.61 5.40
CA LYS A 62 7.67 1.66 4.66
C LYS A 62 6.74 2.34 3.64
N TRP A 63 5.95 1.54 2.92
CA TRP A 63 5.00 2.07 1.93
C TRP A 63 3.88 2.90 2.56
N ILE A 64 3.43 2.54 3.78
CA ILE A 64 2.48 3.34 4.54
C ILE A 64 3.11 4.68 4.97
N ILE A 65 4.35 4.64 5.45
CA ILE A 65 5.09 5.84 5.86
C ILE A 65 5.25 6.80 4.68
N GLU A 66 5.68 6.30 3.53
CA GLU A 66 5.80 7.12 2.31
C GLU A 66 4.44 7.70 1.87
N ALA A 67 3.36 6.92 1.93
CA ALA A 67 2.02 7.42 1.63
C ALA A 67 1.59 8.54 2.60
N ARG A 68 1.93 8.42 3.89
CA ARG A 68 1.69 9.47 4.90
C ARG A 68 2.49 10.74 4.63
N GLN A 69 3.75 10.60 4.25
CA GLN A 69 4.60 11.75 3.88
C GLN A 69 3.99 12.52 2.70
N ILE A 70 3.59 11.82 1.65
CA ILE A 70 2.91 12.43 0.49
C ILE A 70 1.61 13.13 0.90
N LEU A 71 0.80 12.49 1.76
CA LEU A 71 -0.43 13.12 2.25
C LEU A 71 -0.15 14.40 3.04
N HIS A 72 0.89 14.41 3.87
CA HIS A 72 1.29 15.58 4.64
C HIS A 72 1.70 16.72 3.71
N GLU A 73 2.59 16.44 2.75
CA GLU A 73 2.99 17.42 1.74
C GLU A 73 1.77 17.97 1.00
N LEU A 74 0.85 17.11 0.55
CA LEU A 74 -0.36 17.55 -0.16
C LEU A 74 -1.29 18.42 0.71
N LYS A 75 -1.40 18.14 2.02
CA LYS A 75 -2.21 18.94 2.94
C LYS A 75 -1.68 20.36 3.08
N ASP A 76 -0.36 20.54 3.02
CA ASP A 76 0.27 21.86 3.12
C ASP A 76 -0.05 22.76 1.90
N TRP A 77 -0.35 22.15 0.74
CA TRP A 77 -0.65 22.88 -0.51
C TRP A 77 -2.16 23.03 -0.81
N ALA A 78 -3.03 22.35 -0.07
CA ALA A 78 -4.45 22.26 -0.39
C ALA A 78 -5.26 23.44 0.14
N THR A 79 -5.62 24.37 -0.74
CA THR A 79 -6.31 25.62 -0.37
C THR A 79 -7.83 25.60 -0.62
N ASP A 80 -8.36 24.62 -1.35
CA ASP A 80 -9.79 24.58 -1.74
C ASP A 80 -10.55 23.38 -1.16
N SER A 81 -11.87 23.50 -1.02
CA SER A 81 -12.72 22.47 -0.39
C SER A 81 -12.70 21.12 -1.11
N LYS A 82 -12.60 21.12 -2.45
CA LYS A 82 -12.56 19.88 -3.24
C LYS A 82 -11.26 19.13 -3.03
N SER A 83 -10.14 19.85 -2.92
CA SER A 83 -8.85 19.27 -2.56
C SER A 83 -8.88 18.66 -1.15
N GLN A 84 -9.57 19.28 -0.20
CA GLN A 84 -9.73 18.75 1.16
C GLN A 84 -10.54 17.45 1.20
N GLU A 85 -11.65 17.34 0.45
CA GLU A 85 -12.41 16.08 0.34
C GLU A 85 -11.56 14.94 -0.24
N GLN A 86 -10.79 15.25 -1.27
CA GLN A 86 -9.87 14.31 -1.90
C GLN A 86 -8.77 13.83 -0.94
N LEU A 87 -8.23 14.72 -0.12
CA LEU A 87 -7.24 14.38 0.89
C LEU A 87 -7.83 13.54 2.02
N ALA A 88 -9.05 13.83 2.47
CA ALA A 88 -9.75 13.03 3.46
C ALA A 88 -9.96 11.59 2.96
N PHE A 89 -10.33 11.41 1.69
CA PHE A 89 -10.44 10.08 1.07
C PHE A 89 -9.10 9.34 1.05
N VAL A 90 -8.00 10.01 0.70
CA VAL A 90 -6.66 9.40 0.71
C VAL A 90 -6.24 9.03 2.14
N GLU A 91 -6.52 9.89 3.11
CA GLU A 91 -6.23 9.65 4.52
C GLU A 91 -6.96 8.43 5.07
N GLU A 92 -8.26 8.28 4.76
CA GLU A 92 -9.04 7.11 5.15
C GLU A 92 -8.42 5.82 4.58
N ARG A 93 -8.00 5.84 3.31
CA ARG A 93 -7.34 4.69 2.67
C ARG A 93 -6.01 4.35 3.32
N ILE A 94 -5.18 5.35 3.66
CA ILE A 94 -3.91 5.14 4.36
C ILE A 94 -4.17 4.52 5.73
N ASN A 95 -5.12 5.05 6.49
CA ASN A 95 -5.49 4.52 7.81
C ASN A 95 -6.02 3.08 7.72
N GLY A 96 -6.83 2.78 6.71
CA GLY A 96 -7.29 1.43 6.40
C GLY A 96 -6.13 0.47 6.10
N ALA A 97 -5.23 0.90 5.21
CA ALA A 97 -4.06 0.12 4.81
C ALA A 97 -3.14 -0.16 6.01
N GLU A 98 -2.86 0.84 6.85
CA GLU A 98 -2.03 0.69 8.04
C GLU A 98 -2.60 -0.37 9.00
N ARG A 99 -3.92 -0.33 9.27
CA ARG A 99 -4.57 -1.34 10.13
C ARG A 99 -4.44 -2.74 9.56
N ILE A 100 -4.56 -2.91 8.24
CA ILE A 100 -4.40 -4.21 7.58
C ILE A 100 -2.94 -4.68 7.70
N VAL A 101 -1.98 -3.81 7.44
CA VAL A 101 -0.55 -4.15 7.50
C VAL A 101 -0.13 -4.53 8.91
N LYS A 102 -0.56 -3.80 9.95
CA LYS A 102 -0.26 -4.15 11.35
C LYS A 102 -0.72 -5.57 11.69
N LYS A 103 -1.96 -5.93 11.33
CA LYS A 103 -2.47 -7.29 11.52
C LYS A 103 -1.65 -8.37 10.79
N GLN A 104 -1.18 -8.07 9.58
CA GLN A 104 -0.36 -9.00 8.81
C GLN A 104 1.03 -9.21 9.44
N VAL A 105 1.64 -8.14 9.95
CA VAL A 105 2.93 -8.21 10.67
C VAL A 105 2.76 -9.00 11.97
N GLU A 106 1.78 -8.66 12.79
CA GLU A 106 1.47 -9.37 14.04
C GLU A 106 1.20 -10.86 13.80
N ALA A 107 0.42 -11.20 12.76
CA ALA A 107 0.14 -12.59 12.41
C ALA A 107 1.41 -13.36 11.99
N LYS A 108 2.34 -12.70 11.29
CA LYS A 108 3.63 -13.31 10.91
C LYS A 108 4.50 -13.56 12.15
N GLU A 109 4.63 -12.57 13.03
CA GLU A 109 5.40 -12.69 14.27
C GLU A 109 4.87 -13.81 15.17
N GLN A 110 3.55 -13.92 15.31
CA GLN A 110 2.91 -15.02 16.06
C GLN A 110 3.17 -16.39 15.42
N ALA A 111 3.12 -16.47 14.09
CA ALA A 111 3.41 -17.70 13.35
C ALA A 111 4.89 -18.12 13.44
N GLU A 112 5.80 -17.18 13.63
CA GLU A 112 7.23 -17.45 13.83
C GLU A 112 7.53 -17.88 15.28
N ASN A 113 6.93 -17.20 16.26
CA ASN A 113 7.08 -17.54 17.68
C ASN A 113 6.51 -18.93 18.04
N THR A 114 5.39 -19.33 17.43
CA THR A 114 4.80 -20.67 17.63
C THR A 114 5.64 -21.79 17.02
N LYS A 115 6.45 -21.51 15.99
CA LYS A 115 7.40 -22.48 15.43
C LYS A 115 8.64 -22.64 16.31
N SER A 116 9.05 -21.58 17.02
CA SER A 116 10.24 -21.60 17.88
C SER A 116 10.03 -22.37 19.19
N THR A 117 8.80 -22.47 19.71
CA THR A 117 8.50 -23.18 20.96
C THR A 117 8.21 -24.68 20.77
N GLY A 118 8.04 -25.13 19.52
CA GLY A 118 7.75 -26.53 19.18
C GLY A 118 8.96 -27.46 19.05
N THR A 119 10.20 -27.00 19.34
CA THR A 119 11.45 -27.79 19.15
C THR A 119 12.13 -28.19 20.46
N SER A 120 11.40 -28.25 21.58
CA SER A 120 11.93 -28.79 22.84
C SER A 120 11.36 -30.18 23.14
N CYS A 121 11.85 -31.18 22.42
CA CYS A 121 11.81 -32.59 22.85
C CYS A 121 13.24 -33.15 22.70
N GLY A 122 13.99 -33.08 23.79
CA GLY A 122 15.30 -33.70 23.98
C GLY A 122 15.52 -33.95 25.46
#